data_AF-A0A8H6XVY6-F1
#
_entry.id   AF-A0A8H6XVY6-F1
#
_cell.length_a   1.000
_cell.length_b   1.000
_cell.length_c   1.000
_cell.angle_alpha   90.00
_cell.angle_beta   90.00
_cell.angle_gamma   90.00
#
_symmetry.space_group_name_H-M   'P 1'
#
loop_
_entity.id
_entity.type
_entity.pdbx_description
1 polymer ?
#
loop_
_entity_poly.entity_id
_entity_poly.type
_entity_poly.pdbx_seq_one_letter_code
_entity_poly.pdbx_strand_id
1 'polypeptide(L)'
;MRFPSLFLLSLLFSVVSCYYIVDNFSGLSFFDDWDFYGNYDNLTLGDVVWLDEADAFTDELALVNAAGNVIIKVDNFSNVPFNQKRNSVRITTKNSYDLGSLFIIDAPPFLARFEVWPSIWTMGPAWPAGGEIDIIEAINLDLNNQYAMHTTSGCFHTTPAGQTGTSSMDDCSQPSGCLVGENKPNSYQSGFAAAGGGVYAAQFDYTGVFIWFWSRPNIPASITQSTATSPIDLSDWGPPSASYVNTTCTIEDFFGPQKMVIDITLCGEYAGLPQYYLPQCASQGSTGICYNDNVVGNGENYNEAYFELQYVRAYTTAAPQATGVAALGNAPSSGVNKSIQVRWPLLFAVLAGVALTASRNLCLRPSVCARSLELSLSSRCARLPREARRGYASKHIKSTADLVPGSKQPITDEAARAEYAKADEKMRAAVDWYRKECAGVESRATGRVTPAVLDSVRVKLPHGDREFRLEEVATVGVRDGSTLLITIFEEDTMKHVEKALYDSKLPNIIPQKHDSRTIKIPIPKPTVESNTAMVTAASRQAEDIRVQIRKLHQASLKRGNYKKHSIELEEFQKLTDRHIADVEKIVADLKKTTNTSSKKK
;
A
#
# COMPACT_ATOMS: atom_id res chain seq x y z
N MET A 1 66.00 10.76 39.92
CA MET A 1 64.67 10.12 39.93
C MET A 1 63.93 10.59 38.68
N ARG A 2 63.70 9.69 37.71
CA ARG A 2 62.94 9.97 36.49
C ARG A 2 61.52 9.43 36.70
N PHE A 3 60.51 10.29 36.66
CA PHE A 3 59.11 9.87 36.57
C PHE A 3 58.78 9.56 35.11
N PRO A 4 58.11 8.43 34.80
CA PRO A 4 57.64 8.18 33.44
C PRO A 4 56.29 8.88 33.23
N SER A 5 56.17 9.64 32.14
CA SER A 5 54.89 10.11 31.63
C SER A 5 54.05 8.91 31.17
N LEU A 6 52.90 8.70 31.80
CA LEU A 6 51.84 7.86 31.25
C LEU A 6 51.18 8.60 30.08
N PHE A 7 51.36 8.09 28.87
CA PHE A 7 50.50 8.41 27.74
C PHE A 7 49.12 7.80 28.01
N LEU A 8 48.11 8.65 28.19
CA LEU A 8 46.71 8.24 28.19
C LEU A 8 46.33 7.92 26.72
N LEU A 9 46.26 6.64 26.37
CA LEU A 9 45.71 6.19 25.10
C LEU A 9 44.18 6.33 25.20
N SER A 10 43.63 7.40 24.63
CA SER A 10 42.18 7.53 24.47
C SER A 10 41.71 6.48 23.47
N LEU A 11 41.14 5.38 23.95
CA LEU A 11 40.30 4.52 23.11
C LEU A 11 39.10 5.35 22.66
N LEU A 12 39.14 5.83 21.41
CA LEU A 12 37.95 6.21 20.68
C LEU A 12 37.13 4.93 20.50
N PHE A 13 36.13 4.73 21.35
CA PHE A 13 35.06 3.79 21.05
C PHE A 13 34.34 4.34 19.81
N SER A 14 34.63 3.77 18.66
CA SER A 14 33.77 3.95 17.49
C SER A 14 32.44 3.33 17.86
N VAL A 15 31.47 4.16 18.23
CA VAL A 15 30.09 3.73 18.41
C VAL A 15 29.63 3.21 17.05
N VAL A 16 29.52 1.89 16.93
CA VAL A 16 28.87 1.28 15.78
C VAL A 16 27.39 1.61 15.93
N SER A 17 26.91 2.60 15.17
CA SER A 17 25.48 2.91 15.10
C SER A 17 24.79 1.74 14.45
N CYS A 18 24.09 0.96 15.27
CA CYS A 18 23.28 -0.17 14.83
C CYS A 18 21.84 0.35 14.61
N TYR A 19 21.28 0.06 13.45
CA TYR A 19 19.93 0.46 13.05
C TYR A 19 18.96 -0.69 13.32
N TYR A 20 17.91 -0.45 14.09
CA TYR A 20 16.87 -1.42 14.42
C TYR A 20 15.66 -1.24 13.54
N ILE A 21 15.05 -2.33 13.09
CA ILE A 21 13.91 -2.25 12.18
C ILE A 21 12.69 -1.62 12.89
N VAL A 22 11.99 -0.77 12.15
CA VAL A 22 10.73 -0.15 12.55
C VAL A 22 9.60 -0.75 11.74
N ASP A 23 9.73 -0.68 10.40
CA ASP A 23 8.73 -1.19 9.47
C ASP A 23 9.38 -2.05 8.40
N ASN A 24 8.65 -3.11 7.99
CA ASN A 24 9.01 -3.98 6.87
C ASN A 24 7.82 -4.09 5.92
N PHE A 25 7.87 -3.34 4.83
CA PHE A 25 6.90 -3.40 3.76
C PHE A 25 7.34 -4.46 2.75
N SER A 26 6.63 -5.59 2.69
CA SER A 26 6.90 -6.66 1.74
C SER A 26 5.70 -7.58 1.58
N GLY A 27 5.57 -8.25 0.43
CA GLY A 27 4.53 -9.25 0.21
C GLY A 27 3.11 -8.69 0.30
N LEU A 28 2.14 -9.56 0.66
CA LEU A 28 0.71 -9.23 0.63
C LEU A 28 0.30 -8.08 1.55
N SER A 29 1.03 -7.87 2.66
CA SER A 29 0.76 -6.79 3.61
C SER A 29 1.48 -5.49 3.26
N PHE A 30 2.17 -5.41 2.10
CA PHE A 30 2.94 -4.22 1.75
C PHE A 30 2.07 -2.96 1.78
N PHE A 31 0.87 -3.00 1.21
CA PHE A 31 -0.01 -1.85 1.07
C PHE A 31 -0.81 -1.50 2.34
N ASP A 32 -0.81 -2.36 3.37
CA ASP A 32 -1.64 -2.19 4.57
C ASP A 32 -1.31 -0.88 5.33
N ASP A 33 -0.05 -0.45 5.26
CA ASP A 33 0.49 0.73 5.98
C ASP A 33 0.77 1.93 5.06
N TRP A 34 0.13 1.96 3.89
CA TRP A 34 0.22 3.05 2.93
C TRP A 34 -1.16 3.68 2.66
N ASP A 35 -1.15 4.98 2.40
CA ASP A 35 -2.30 5.76 1.96
C ASP A 35 -2.19 6.01 0.44
N PHE A 36 -3.26 5.74 -0.30
CA PHE A 36 -3.38 6.04 -1.73
C PHE A 36 -3.89 7.47 -1.94
N TYR A 37 -3.34 8.17 -2.92
CA TYR A 37 -3.62 9.60 -3.11
C TYR A 37 -5.05 9.90 -3.60
N GLY A 38 -5.57 9.15 -4.58
CA GLY A 38 -6.96 9.25 -5.02
C GLY A 38 -7.36 10.58 -5.68
N ASN A 39 -6.46 11.23 -6.42
CA ASN A 39 -6.72 12.49 -7.12
C ASN A 39 -5.79 12.69 -8.33
N TYR A 40 -6.10 13.63 -9.23
CA TYR A 40 -5.20 13.98 -10.31
C TYR A 40 -3.91 14.61 -9.78
N ASP A 41 -2.83 14.53 -10.57
CA ASP A 41 -1.57 15.14 -10.21
C ASP A 41 -1.66 16.68 -10.25
N ASN A 42 -1.87 17.26 -9.07
CA ASN A 42 -1.86 18.69 -8.82
C ASN A 42 -0.60 19.14 -8.08
N LEU A 43 0.40 18.25 -7.95
CA LEU A 43 1.62 18.48 -7.19
C LEU A 43 2.76 18.85 -8.13
N THR A 44 3.02 18.02 -9.16
CA THR A 44 4.04 18.26 -10.19
C THR A 44 3.43 18.50 -11.58
N LEU A 45 2.11 18.69 -11.60
CA LEU A 45 1.28 18.91 -12.79
C LEU A 45 1.43 17.80 -13.86
N GLY A 46 1.75 16.58 -13.43
CA GLY A 46 1.83 15.42 -14.29
C GLY A 46 0.53 15.08 -15.01
N ASP A 47 0.64 14.30 -16.08
CA ASP A 47 -0.47 13.86 -16.92
C ASP A 47 -1.09 12.55 -16.47
N VAL A 48 -1.25 12.42 -15.15
CA VAL A 48 -1.79 11.24 -14.49
C VAL A 48 -2.99 11.52 -13.57
N VAL A 49 -3.83 10.51 -13.41
CA VAL A 49 -4.78 10.40 -12.30
C VAL A 49 -4.24 9.35 -11.34
N TRP A 50 -3.94 9.76 -10.11
CA TRP A 50 -3.57 8.82 -9.05
C TRP A 50 -4.83 8.15 -8.53
N LEU A 51 -4.95 6.85 -8.74
CA LEU A 51 -6.12 6.10 -8.29
C LEU A 51 -6.17 6.02 -6.76
N ASP A 52 -7.40 5.86 -6.24
CA ASP A 52 -7.59 5.45 -4.86
C ASP A 52 -7.27 3.94 -4.70
N GLU A 53 -7.24 3.47 -3.45
CA GLU A 53 -6.86 2.09 -3.14
C GLU A 53 -7.78 1.06 -3.83
N ALA A 54 -9.09 1.32 -3.87
CA ALA A 54 -10.05 0.37 -4.41
C ALA A 54 -9.91 0.24 -5.93
N ASP A 55 -9.78 1.37 -6.62
CA ASP A 55 -9.60 1.40 -8.07
C ASP A 55 -8.21 0.89 -8.47
N ALA A 56 -7.14 1.24 -7.72
CA ALA A 56 -5.78 0.74 -7.98
C ALA A 56 -5.67 -0.78 -7.89
N PHE A 57 -6.39 -1.42 -6.95
CA PHE A 57 -6.45 -2.88 -6.85
C PHE A 57 -7.37 -3.49 -7.91
N THR A 58 -8.50 -2.86 -8.23
CA THR A 58 -9.45 -3.35 -9.23
C THR A 58 -8.83 -3.37 -10.62
N ASP A 59 -8.10 -2.31 -10.96
CA ASP A 59 -7.40 -2.13 -12.23
C ASP A 59 -6.03 -2.83 -12.27
N GLU A 60 -5.67 -3.53 -11.19
CA GLU A 60 -4.41 -4.24 -11.03
C GLU A 60 -3.18 -3.33 -11.25
N LEU A 61 -3.27 -2.03 -10.89
CA LEU A 61 -2.15 -1.07 -10.95
C LEU A 61 -1.27 -1.10 -9.68
N ALA A 62 -1.82 -1.57 -8.57
CA ALA A 62 -1.09 -1.95 -7.37
C ALA A 62 -1.36 -3.44 -7.09
N LEU A 63 -0.32 -4.28 -7.01
CA LEU A 63 -0.50 -5.71 -6.74
C LEU A 63 0.74 -6.37 -6.16
N VAL A 64 0.62 -7.62 -5.74
CA VAL A 64 1.75 -8.47 -5.37
C VAL A 64 1.81 -9.64 -6.34
N ASN A 65 2.94 -9.81 -7.01
CA ASN A 65 3.12 -10.85 -8.02
C ASN A 65 3.34 -12.23 -7.38
N ALA A 66 3.42 -13.27 -8.21
CA ALA A 66 3.59 -14.64 -7.73
C ALA A 66 4.92 -14.91 -6.98
N ALA A 67 5.93 -14.06 -7.16
CA ALA A 67 7.19 -14.13 -6.44
C ALA A 67 7.12 -13.48 -5.05
N GLY A 68 6.00 -12.82 -4.71
CA GLY A 68 5.84 -12.04 -3.49
C GLY A 68 6.36 -10.60 -3.61
N ASN A 69 6.75 -10.17 -4.82
CA ASN A 69 7.22 -8.81 -5.06
C ASN A 69 6.04 -7.90 -5.33
N VAL A 70 6.17 -6.67 -4.87
CA VAL A 70 5.18 -5.62 -4.99
C VAL A 70 5.33 -4.95 -6.33
N ILE A 71 4.22 -4.74 -7.03
CA ILE A 71 4.14 -4.08 -8.33
C ILE A 71 3.29 -2.82 -8.17
N ILE A 72 3.85 -1.69 -8.60
CA ILE A 72 3.15 -0.41 -8.73
C ILE A 72 3.38 0.06 -10.16
N LYS A 73 2.32 0.23 -10.95
CA LYS A 73 2.44 0.47 -12.40
C LYS A 73 1.48 1.53 -12.91
N VAL A 74 1.82 2.06 -14.08
CA VAL A 74 0.95 2.91 -14.89
C VAL A 74 -0.07 2.05 -15.65
N ASP A 75 -1.27 2.60 -15.90
CA ASP A 75 -2.27 1.97 -16.77
C ASP A 75 -1.72 1.74 -18.18
N ASN A 76 -1.55 0.46 -18.48
CA ASN A 76 -0.97 -0.06 -19.71
C ASN A 76 -1.99 -0.69 -20.66
N PHE A 77 -3.29 -0.50 -20.45
CA PHE A 77 -4.34 -1.18 -21.22
C PHE A 77 -5.45 -0.24 -21.71
N SER A 78 -5.73 0.85 -20.99
CA SER A 78 -6.79 1.76 -21.40
C SER A 78 -6.34 2.65 -22.55
N ASN A 79 -7.30 2.97 -23.42
CA ASN A 79 -7.15 4.01 -24.42
C ASN A 79 -7.62 5.36 -23.84
N VAL A 80 -6.68 6.28 -23.59
CA VAL A 80 -6.95 7.59 -22.98
C VAL A 80 -7.41 8.60 -24.06
N PRO A 81 -8.62 9.16 -23.97
CA PRO A 81 -9.07 10.22 -24.86
C PRO A 81 -8.28 11.52 -24.69
N PHE A 82 -8.25 12.35 -25.73
CA PHE A 82 -7.73 13.72 -25.61
C PHE A 82 -8.44 14.49 -24.50
N ASN A 83 -7.69 15.31 -23.76
CA ASN A 83 -8.11 16.05 -22.57
C ASN A 83 -8.49 15.17 -21.35
N GLN A 84 -8.01 13.91 -21.32
CA GLN A 84 -7.99 13.05 -20.13
C GLN A 84 -6.56 12.66 -19.76
N LYS A 85 -6.37 12.22 -18.52
CA LYS A 85 -5.07 11.81 -17.97
C LYS A 85 -5.02 10.29 -17.80
N ARG A 86 -3.83 9.71 -17.74
CA ARG A 86 -3.63 8.27 -17.60
C ARG A 86 -3.65 7.84 -16.14
N ASN A 87 -4.27 6.71 -15.82
CA ASN A 87 -4.27 6.22 -14.45
C ASN A 87 -2.87 5.74 -14.04
N SER A 88 -2.49 6.05 -12.81
CA SER A 88 -1.27 5.61 -12.17
C SER A 88 -1.49 5.53 -10.65
N VAL A 89 -0.45 5.22 -9.89
CA VAL A 89 -0.53 5.06 -8.44
C VAL A 89 0.52 5.92 -7.74
N ARG A 90 0.06 6.68 -6.74
CA ARG A 90 0.90 7.36 -5.75
C ARG A 90 0.47 6.89 -4.37
N ILE A 91 1.42 6.35 -3.62
CA ILE A 91 1.22 5.92 -2.25
C ILE A 91 2.16 6.64 -1.30
N THR A 92 1.73 6.82 -0.05
CA THR A 92 2.53 7.45 1.00
C THR A 92 2.43 6.64 2.29
N THR A 93 3.51 6.47 3.04
CA THR A 93 3.45 5.74 4.32
C THR A 93 2.52 6.43 5.32
N LYS A 94 1.79 5.62 6.08
CA LYS A 94 0.98 6.11 7.22
C LYS A 94 1.89 6.65 8.31
N ASN A 95 2.98 5.93 8.61
CA ASN A 95 4.03 6.32 9.55
C ASN A 95 4.93 7.42 8.97
N SER A 96 5.49 8.23 9.88
CA SER A 96 6.54 9.21 9.61
C SER A 96 7.80 8.84 10.38
N TYR A 97 8.96 9.12 9.79
CA TYR A 97 10.27 8.71 10.27
C TYR A 97 11.12 9.94 10.59
N ASP A 98 11.56 10.04 11.83
CA ASP A 98 12.34 11.19 12.32
C ASP A 98 13.83 11.08 11.95
N LEU A 99 14.62 12.07 12.31
CA LEU A 99 16.08 12.03 12.23
C LEU A 99 16.64 10.80 12.97
N GLY A 100 17.68 10.19 12.40
CA GLY A 100 18.22 8.92 12.84
C GLY A 100 17.54 7.72 12.19
N SER A 101 16.85 7.93 11.06
CA SER A 101 16.20 6.88 10.28
C SER A 101 17.08 6.37 9.14
N LEU A 102 16.82 5.14 8.70
CA LEU A 102 17.47 4.52 7.55
C LEU A 102 16.43 3.77 6.72
N PHE A 103 16.40 4.04 5.43
CA PHE A 103 15.54 3.36 4.46
C PHE A 103 16.38 2.41 3.61
N ILE A 104 15.89 1.19 3.38
CA ILE A 104 16.48 0.22 2.46
C ILE A 104 15.41 -0.25 1.50
N ILE A 105 15.65 -0.08 0.20
CA ILE A 105 14.74 -0.40 -0.89
C ILE A 105 15.42 -1.47 -1.75
N ASP A 106 14.86 -2.69 -1.75
CA ASP A 106 15.33 -3.77 -2.62
C ASP A 106 14.43 -3.87 -3.86
N ALA A 107 14.99 -3.48 -4.99
CA ALA A 107 14.31 -3.46 -6.27
C ALA A 107 14.93 -4.52 -7.22
N PRO A 108 14.22 -5.60 -7.56
CA PRO A 108 14.57 -6.44 -8.71
C PRO A 108 14.54 -5.64 -10.03
N PRO A 109 14.94 -6.22 -11.17
CA PRO A 109 14.87 -5.54 -12.46
C PRO A 109 13.51 -4.93 -12.73
N PHE A 110 13.46 -3.62 -12.76
CA PHE A 110 12.38 -2.89 -13.42
C PHE A 110 12.99 -2.11 -14.58
N LEU A 111 12.18 -1.90 -15.59
CA LEU A 111 12.52 -1.00 -16.69
C LEU A 111 11.74 0.28 -16.46
N ALA A 112 12.29 1.40 -16.91
CA ALA A 112 11.51 2.60 -17.14
C ALA A 112 11.43 2.81 -18.64
N ARG A 113 10.45 3.57 -19.07
CA ARG A 113 10.20 3.90 -20.47
C ARG A 113 10.34 5.41 -20.66
N PHE A 114 10.25 5.85 -21.91
CA PHE A 114 10.08 7.25 -22.27
C PHE A 114 8.97 7.91 -21.42
N GLU A 115 8.97 9.23 -21.25
CA GLU A 115 7.90 10.04 -20.59
C GLU A 115 7.53 9.72 -19.13
N VAL A 116 8.10 8.65 -18.57
CA VAL A 116 7.88 8.25 -17.18
C VAL A 116 8.79 9.07 -16.28
N TRP A 117 8.22 9.55 -15.19
CA TRP A 117 8.93 10.16 -14.07
C TRP A 117 8.57 9.37 -12.82
N PRO A 118 9.27 8.25 -12.56
CA PRO A 118 9.02 7.45 -11.39
C PRO A 118 9.93 7.87 -10.25
N SER A 119 9.37 7.86 -9.04
CA SER A 119 10.04 8.37 -7.86
C SER A 119 9.83 7.44 -6.65
N ILE A 120 10.90 7.23 -5.89
CA ILE A 120 10.85 6.78 -4.49
C ILE A 120 11.61 7.80 -3.67
N TRP A 121 10.88 8.51 -2.83
CA TRP A 121 11.37 9.72 -2.18
C TRP A 121 10.72 9.87 -0.81
N THR A 122 11.10 10.90 -0.07
CA THR A 122 10.51 11.22 1.21
C THR A 122 10.09 12.68 1.29
N MET A 123 8.97 12.95 1.98
CA MET A 123 8.47 14.31 2.18
C MET A 123 8.19 14.60 3.66
N GLY A 124 8.54 15.82 4.08
CA GLY A 124 8.22 16.33 5.40
C GLY A 124 6.82 16.95 5.51
N PRO A 125 6.45 17.41 6.71
CA PRO A 125 5.18 18.11 6.94
C PRO A 125 5.11 19.43 6.16
N ALA A 126 3.92 19.83 5.72
CA ALA A 126 3.72 21.05 4.93
C ALA A 126 4.62 21.13 3.68
N TRP A 127 4.74 20.02 2.96
CA TRP A 127 5.50 19.92 1.71
C TRP A 127 5.21 21.10 0.76
N PRO A 128 6.24 21.73 0.15
CA PRO A 128 7.66 21.34 0.19
C PRO A 128 8.48 21.90 1.36
N ALA A 129 7.87 22.67 2.27
CA ALA A 129 8.61 23.41 3.30
C ALA A 129 9.28 22.53 4.37
N GLY A 130 8.75 21.32 4.62
CA GLY A 130 9.32 20.35 5.57
C GLY A 130 10.47 19.52 5.03
N GLY A 131 10.99 19.87 3.86
CA GLY A 131 12.07 19.18 3.17
C GLY A 131 11.58 17.96 2.37
N GLU A 132 12.34 17.62 1.33
CA GLU A 132 12.14 16.46 0.47
C GLU A 132 13.49 15.83 0.09
N ILE A 133 13.52 14.50 0.02
CA ILE A 133 14.71 13.70 -0.29
C ILE A 133 14.37 12.69 -1.38
N ASP A 134 14.98 12.85 -2.56
CA ASP A 134 14.77 11.98 -3.70
C ASP A 134 15.83 10.89 -3.74
N ILE A 135 15.39 9.65 -3.48
CA ILE A 135 16.28 8.48 -3.33
C ILE A 135 16.42 7.76 -4.68
N ILE A 136 15.29 7.55 -5.35
CA ILE A 136 15.23 7.03 -6.70
C ILE A 136 14.40 8.01 -7.50
N GLU A 137 15.01 8.70 -8.45
CA GLU A 137 14.33 9.61 -9.35
C GLU A 137 15.11 9.66 -10.66
N ALA A 138 14.37 9.63 -11.76
CA ALA A 138 14.89 9.80 -13.10
C ALA A 138 13.73 10.18 -14.02
N ILE A 139 14.04 10.65 -15.22
CA ILE A 139 13.02 10.94 -16.22
C ILE A 139 13.35 10.29 -17.55
N ASN A 140 12.30 9.98 -18.32
CA ASN A 140 12.43 9.56 -19.71
C ASN A 140 13.42 8.37 -19.86
N LEU A 141 14.48 8.55 -20.66
CA LEU A 141 15.49 7.54 -20.96
C LEU A 141 16.81 7.74 -20.22
N ASP A 142 16.82 8.48 -19.11
CA ASP A 142 18.01 8.61 -18.30
C ASP A 142 18.53 7.22 -17.91
N LEU A 143 19.82 6.97 -18.12
CA LEU A 143 20.42 5.64 -17.86
C LEU A 143 20.92 5.49 -16.42
N ASN A 144 20.97 6.60 -15.70
CA ASN A 144 21.53 6.71 -14.38
C ASN A 144 20.51 7.39 -13.46
N ASN A 145 20.46 6.94 -12.22
CA ASN A 145 19.62 7.57 -11.20
C ASN A 145 20.15 8.98 -10.87
N GLN A 146 19.27 9.87 -10.45
CA GLN A 146 19.64 11.11 -9.77
C GLN A 146 19.12 11.11 -8.35
N TYR A 147 19.84 11.81 -7.49
CA TYR A 147 19.47 12.07 -6.11
C TYR A 147 19.29 13.57 -5.94
N ALA A 148 18.32 13.98 -5.14
CA ALA A 148 18.09 15.40 -4.86
C ALA A 148 17.68 15.64 -3.41
N MET A 149 17.91 16.86 -2.95
CA MET A 149 17.27 17.41 -1.77
C MET A 149 16.61 18.74 -2.10
N HIS A 150 15.39 18.90 -1.62
CA HIS A 150 14.59 20.11 -1.77
C HIS A 150 14.32 20.71 -0.39
N THR A 151 14.56 22.02 -0.26
CA THR A 151 14.48 22.75 1.01
C THR A 151 14.00 24.18 0.78
N THR A 152 13.66 24.87 1.87
CA THR A 152 13.56 26.34 1.83
C THR A 152 14.96 26.97 1.66
N SER A 153 15.01 28.25 1.25
CA SER A 153 16.27 28.98 1.07
C SER A 153 17.20 28.92 2.29
N GLY A 154 18.49 28.67 2.05
CA GLY A 154 19.54 28.67 3.08
C GLY A 154 20.30 27.36 3.24
N CYS A 155 19.89 26.28 2.57
CA CYS A 155 20.59 24.99 2.54
C CYS A 155 21.35 24.84 1.22
N PHE A 156 22.66 24.57 1.31
CA PHE A 156 23.52 24.35 0.14
C PHE A 156 24.27 23.03 0.28
N HIS A 157 24.29 22.26 -0.79
CA HIS A 157 25.16 21.10 -0.94
C HIS A 157 26.60 21.56 -1.25
N THR A 158 27.56 20.88 -0.62
CA THR A 158 28.97 21.02 -0.97
C THR A 158 29.54 19.63 -1.13
N THR A 159 30.09 19.33 -2.32
CA THR A 159 30.59 18.00 -2.65
C THR A 159 31.71 17.55 -1.69
N PRO A 160 31.48 16.57 -0.80
CA PRO A 160 32.50 16.09 0.11
C PRO A 160 33.42 15.07 -0.59
N ALA A 161 34.65 14.91 -0.10
CA ALA A 161 35.65 14.02 -0.71
C ALA A 161 35.24 12.53 -0.77
N GLY A 162 34.27 12.11 0.05
CA GLY A 162 33.78 10.73 0.10
C GLY A 162 32.57 10.44 -0.79
N GLN A 163 32.02 11.43 -1.51
CA GLN A 163 30.90 11.20 -2.43
C GLN A 163 31.40 10.57 -3.73
N THR A 164 30.73 9.52 -4.22
CA THR A 164 31.10 8.90 -5.50
C THR A 164 30.34 9.44 -6.72
N GLY A 165 29.14 10.01 -6.50
CA GLY A 165 28.33 10.66 -7.54
C GLY A 165 28.80 12.07 -7.89
N THR A 166 28.27 12.61 -8.97
CA THR A 166 28.66 13.92 -9.51
C THR A 166 27.62 14.97 -9.15
N SER A 167 28.01 16.00 -8.39
CA SER A 167 27.13 17.12 -8.08
C SER A 167 26.96 18.04 -9.29
N SER A 168 25.74 18.48 -9.56
CA SER A 168 25.41 19.35 -10.70
C SER A 168 24.68 20.64 -10.29
N MET A 169 23.99 20.63 -9.15
CA MET A 169 23.32 21.79 -8.57
C MET A 169 23.57 21.83 -7.07
N ASP A 170 24.02 22.97 -6.55
CA ASP A 170 24.43 23.09 -5.14
C ASP A 170 23.34 23.70 -4.25
N ASP A 171 22.47 24.56 -4.77
CA ASP A 171 21.43 25.24 -3.97
C ASP A 171 20.16 24.38 -3.88
N CYS A 172 19.87 23.88 -2.68
CA CYS A 172 18.76 22.97 -2.41
C CYS A 172 17.38 23.68 -2.42
N SER A 173 17.34 25.00 -2.59
CA SER A 173 16.09 25.76 -2.69
C SER A 173 15.67 26.09 -4.12
N GLN A 174 16.47 25.71 -5.10
CA GLN A 174 16.11 25.81 -6.52
C GLN A 174 15.00 24.81 -6.87
N PRO A 175 14.23 25.04 -7.95
CA PRO A 175 13.21 24.10 -8.39
C PRO A 175 13.72 22.67 -8.65
N SER A 176 14.98 22.53 -9.08
CA SER A 176 15.65 21.25 -9.28
C SER A 176 16.17 20.60 -8.00
N GLY A 177 16.13 21.31 -6.88
CA GLY A 177 16.89 20.95 -5.68
C GLY A 177 18.40 21.00 -5.91
N CYS A 178 19.14 20.53 -4.91
CA CYS A 178 20.57 20.29 -5.04
C CYS A 178 20.77 18.84 -5.48
N LEU A 179 21.43 18.68 -6.62
CA LEU A 179 21.43 17.44 -7.40
C LEU A 179 22.78 16.74 -7.35
N VAL A 180 22.72 15.42 -7.17
CA VAL A 180 23.84 14.51 -7.35
C VAL A 180 23.45 13.41 -8.34
N GLY A 181 24.11 13.35 -9.48
CA GLY A 181 23.95 12.27 -10.46
C GLY A 181 24.76 11.03 -10.10
N GLU A 182 24.16 9.84 -10.25
CA GLU A 182 24.83 8.57 -10.05
C GLU A 182 25.79 8.25 -11.21
N ASN A 183 27.04 7.93 -10.89
CA ASN A 183 28.06 7.60 -11.90
C ASN A 183 28.04 6.10 -12.28
N LYS A 184 27.44 5.24 -11.45
CA LYS A 184 27.29 3.81 -11.74
C LYS A 184 26.26 3.60 -12.88
N PRO A 185 26.67 3.08 -14.05
CA PRO A 185 25.83 3.00 -15.26
C PRO A 185 24.69 1.97 -15.17
N ASN A 186 24.63 1.22 -14.07
CA ASN A 186 23.61 0.22 -13.79
C ASN A 186 22.72 0.62 -12.62
N SER A 187 22.65 1.91 -12.30
CA SER A 187 21.73 2.45 -11.30
C SER A 187 20.31 2.49 -11.79
N TYR A 188 20.08 2.73 -13.09
CA TYR A 188 18.73 2.85 -13.59
C TYR A 188 18.52 2.16 -14.94
N GLN A 189 17.26 2.02 -15.35
CA GLN A 189 16.86 1.59 -16.70
C GLN A 189 17.52 0.26 -17.14
N SER A 190 17.82 0.12 -18.43
CA SER A 190 18.42 -1.08 -19.02
C SER A 190 19.69 -1.58 -18.31
N GLY A 191 20.52 -0.68 -17.77
CA GLY A 191 21.72 -1.05 -17.02
C GLY A 191 21.37 -1.73 -15.69
N PHE A 192 20.42 -1.18 -14.96
CA PHE A 192 19.89 -1.75 -13.71
C PHE A 192 19.23 -3.11 -13.95
N ALA A 193 18.40 -3.21 -14.99
CA ALA A 193 17.76 -4.47 -15.36
C ALA A 193 18.78 -5.55 -15.76
N ALA A 194 19.78 -5.19 -16.58
CA ALA A 194 20.85 -6.10 -16.99
C ALA A 194 21.69 -6.60 -15.79
N ALA A 195 21.81 -5.80 -14.74
CA ALA A 195 22.50 -6.18 -13.52
C ALA A 195 21.68 -7.06 -12.56
N GLY A 196 20.40 -7.33 -12.85
CA GLY A 196 19.53 -8.04 -11.91
C GLY A 196 18.90 -7.14 -10.85
N GLY A 197 18.78 -5.84 -11.12
CA GLY A 197 18.32 -4.82 -10.20
C GLY A 197 19.38 -4.42 -9.18
N GLY A 198 18.96 -4.04 -7.99
CA GLY A 198 19.87 -3.60 -6.93
C GLY A 198 19.15 -3.16 -5.66
N VAL A 199 19.94 -2.57 -4.77
CA VAL A 199 19.46 -2.01 -3.51
C VAL A 199 19.86 -0.54 -3.44
N TYR A 200 18.89 0.27 -3.05
CA TYR A 200 19.09 1.65 -2.66
C TYR A 200 18.97 1.75 -1.14
N ALA A 201 19.79 2.59 -0.52
CA ALA A 201 19.65 2.91 0.89
C ALA A 201 19.85 4.40 1.12
N ALA A 202 19.04 4.98 2.01
CA ALA A 202 19.11 6.39 2.39
C ALA A 202 19.12 6.53 3.90
N GLN A 203 20.21 7.09 4.43
CA GLN A 203 20.35 7.44 5.84
C GLN A 203 19.92 8.91 6.01
N PHE A 204 18.96 9.14 6.91
CA PHE A 204 18.45 10.46 7.28
C PHE A 204 18.82 10.74 8.73
N ASP A 205 19.85 11.55 8.96
CA ASP A 205 20.45 11.76 10.28
C ASP A 205 20.85 13.23 10.50
N TYR A 206 21.12 13.60 11.76
CA TYR A 206 21.60 14.93 12.15
C TYR A 206 22.92 15.32 11.47
N THR A 207 23.74 14.32 11.11
CA THR A 207 25.03 14.53 10.45
C THR A 207 24.91 14.80 8.94
N GLY A 208 23.76 14.50 8.35
CA GLY A 208 23.53 14.64 6.92
C GLY A 208 22.54 13.62 6.36
N VAL A 209 22.31 13.73 5.06
CA VAL A 209 21.61 12.71 4.26
C VAL A 209 22.61 12.01 3.37
N PHE A 210 22.66 10.68 3.46
CA PHE A 210 23.60 9.87 2.72
C PHE A 210 22.84 8.79 1.95
N ILE A 211 23.12 8.68 0.65
CA ILE A 211 22.39 7.76 -0.23
C ILE A 211 23.38 6.85 -0.93
N TRP A 212 23.11 5.55 -0.90
CA TRP A 212 23.90 4.51 -1.56
C TRP A 212 23.07 3.77 -2.59
N PHE A 213 23.77 3.37 -3.65
CA PHE A 213 23.28 2.40 -4.60
C PHE A 213 24.29 1.26 -4.77
N TRP A 214 23.79 0.03 -4.71
CA TRP A 214 24.51 -1.18 -5.11
C TRP A 214 23.68 -1.99 -6.10
N SER A 215 24.25 -2.27 -7.26
CA SER A 215 23.68 -3.26 -8.18
C SER A 215 23.66 -4.64 -7.53
N ARG A 216 22.73 -5.50 -7.94
CA ARG A 216 22.52 -6.85 -7.39
C ARG A 216 23.78 -7.66 -7.05
N PRO A 217 24.83 -7.75 -7.90
CA PRO A 217 26.03 -8.52 -7.57
C PRO A 217 26.94 -7.89 -6.50
N ASN A 218 26.71 -6.61 -6.15
CA ASN A 218 27.58 -5.80 -5.31
C ASN A 218 26.91 -5.39 -3.98
N ILE A 219 25.78 -6.00 -3.62
CA ILE A 219 25.07 -5.66 -2.37
C ILE A 219 25.93 -6.10 -1.16
N PRO A 220 26.11 -5.24 -0.15
CA PRO A 220 26.82 -5.56 1.08
C PRO A 220 26.31 -6.82 1.80
N ALA A 221 27.19 -7.47 2.55
CA ALA A 221 26.86 -8.67 3.31
C ALA A 221 25.86 -8.36 4.42
N SER A 222 25.99 -7.20 5.07
CA SER A 222 25.06 -6.70 6.09
C SER A 222 23.61 -6.66 5.59
N ILE A 223 23.39 -6.28 4.32
CA ILE A 223 22.06 -6.23 3.70
C ILE A 223 21.62 -7.62 3.22
N THR A 224 22.46 -8.34 2.46
CA THR A 224 22.07 -9.65 1.89
C THR A 224 21.79 -10.73 2.93
N GLN A 225 22.40 -10.62 4.11
CA GLN A 225 22.19 -11.55 5.23
C GLN A 225 21.10 -11.06 6.19
N SER A 226 20.53 -9.87 5.98
CA SER A 226 19.48 -9.31 6.82
C SER A 226 18.13 -9.97 6.56
N THR A 227 17.32 -10.06 7.62
CA THR A 227 15.93 -10.50 7.57
C THR A 227 15.01 -9.35 7.96
N ALA A 228 13.68 -9.58 7.90
CA ALA A 228 12.66 -8.61 8.33
C ALA A 228 12.68 -8.29 9.84
N THR A 229 13.62 -8.86 10.62
CA THR A 229 13.82 -8.53 12.05
C THR A 229 15.26 -8.25 12.39
N SER A 230 16.19 -8.36 11.43
CA SER A 230 17.61 -8.15 11.69
C SER A 230 17.90 -6.66 11.84
N PRO A 231 18.77 -6.25 12.77
CA PRO A 231 19.33 -4.92 12.72
C PRO A 231 20.31 -4.78 11.54
N ILE A 232 20.68 -3.54 11.21
CA ILE A 232 21.62 -3.20 10.16
C ILE A 232 22.81 -2.44 10.75
N ASP A 233 24.01 -2.81 10.34
CA ASP A 233 25.21 -2.00 10.52
C ASP A 233 25.71 -1.52 9.15
N LEU A 234 26.34 -0.34 9.14
CA LEU A 234 26.79 0.31 7.90
C LEU A 234 28.27 0.05 7.61
N SER A 235 28.93 -0.88 8.33
CA SER A 235 30.39 -0.96 8.34
C SER A 235 31.00 -1.45 7.01
N ASP A 236 30.23 -2.20 6.22
CA ASP A 236 30.62 -2.75 4.92
C ASP A 236 30.01 -2.02 3.71
N TRP A 237 29.38 -0.85 3.93
CA TRP A 237 28.64 -0.13 2.89
C TRP A 237 29.55 0.66 1.93
N GLY A 238 30.70 1.10 2.43
CA GLY A 238 31.63 1.94 1.68
C GLY A 238 31.11 3.38 1.50
N PRO A 239 31.75 4.17 0.61
CA PRO A 239 31.36 5.57 0.40
C PRO A 239 29.97 5.71 -0.24
N PRO A 240 29.17 6.70 0.18
CA PRO A 240 27.86 6.97 -0.41
C PRO A 240 27.96 7.53 -1.82
N SER A 241 26.92 7.28 -2.60
CA SER A 241 26.73 7.85 -3.92
C SER A 241 26.42 9.35 -3.85
N ALA A 242 25.54 9.76 -2.94
CA ALA A 242 25.26 11.17 -2.61
C ALA A 242 25.46 11.43 -1.12
N SER A 243 26.06 12.58 -0.79
CA SER A 243 26.46 12.89 0.59
C SER A 243 26.20 14.36 0.90
N TYR A 244 25.01 14.63 1.44
CA TYR A 244 24.55 15.95 1.82
C TYR A 244 24.90 16.19 3.29
N VAL A 245 26.11 16.73 3.51
CA VAL A 245 26.66 16.94 4.86
C VAL A 245 26.08 18.18 5.53
N ASN A 246 25.95 18.14 6.86
CA ASN A 246 25.32 19.21 7.61
C ASN A 246 26.13 20.51 7.75
N THR A 247 27.33 20.61 7.15
CA THR A 247 28.24 21.74 7.33
C THR A 247 27.72 23.06 6.77
N THR A 248 26.92 22.98 5.71
CA THR A 248 26.32 24.12 5.00
C THR A 248 24.79 24.03 4.94
N CYS A 249 24.23 23.01 5.61
CA CYS A 249 22.80 22.74 5.67
C CYS A 249 22.48 21.95 6.94
N THR A 250 22.12 22.65 8.02
CA THR A 250 21.71 22.00 9.26
C THR A 250 20.41 21.22 9.04
N ILE A 251 20.47 19.88 9.02
CA ILE A 251 19.34 19.05 8.59
C ILE A 251 18.09 19.32 9.43
N GLU A 252 18.20 19.45 10.75
CA GLU A 252 17.04 19.71 11.62
C GLU A 252 16.33 21.06 11.40
N ASP A 253 17.00 22.03 10.75
CA ASP A 253 16.40 23.33 10.45
C ASP A 253 15.50 23.28 9.19
N PHE A 254 15.76 22.32 8.29
CA PHE A 254 15.09 22.24 6.99
C PHE A 254 14.19 21.00 6.84
N PHE A 255 14.41 19.96 7.64
CA PHE A 255 13.70 18.68 7.51
C PHE A 255 12.95 18.32 8.80
N GLY A 256 11.65 18.06 8.66
CA GLY A 256 10.85 17.42 9.72
C GLY A 256 10.82 15.90 9.59
N PRO A 257 10.01 15.19 10.41
CA PRO A 257 9.76 13.76 10.24
C PRO A 257 9.20 13.46 8.85
N GLN A 258 9.84 12.53 8.14
CA GLN A 258 9.60 12.26 6.73
C GLN A 258 8.63 11.09 6.53
N LYS A 259 7.72 11.20 5.57
CA LYS A 259 6.94 10.07 5.05
C LYS A 259 7.55 9.58 3.75
N MET A 260 7.61 8.27 3.53
CA MET A 260 8.03 7.74 2.23
C MET A 260 6.91 7.84 1.22
N VAL A 261 7.26 8.13 -0.03
CA VAL A 261 6.36 8.23 -1.17
C VAL A 261 6.89 7.35 -2.29
N ILE A 262 5.98 6.62 -2.95
CA ILE A 262 6.28 5.88 -4.18
C ILE A 262 5.24 6.30 -5.21
N ASP A 263 5.68 6.81 -6.34
CA ASP A 263 4.80 7.22 -7.41
C ASP A 263 5.43 7.11 -8.80
N ILE A 264 4.57 7.08 -9.82
CA ILE A 264 4.98 7.09 -11.23
C ILE A 264 4.16 8.13 -11.98
N THR A 265 4.69 9.35 -12.11
CA THR A 265 4.02 10.42 -12.86
C THR A 265 4.47 10.41 -14.31
N LEU A 266 3.76 11.16 -15.15
CA LEU A 266 4.04 11.27 -16.58
C LEU A 266 4.15 12.73 -16.98
N CYS A 267 5.11 13.05 -17.85
CA CYS A 267 5.32 14.40 -18.35
C CYS A 267 5.52 15.42 -17.22
N GLY A 268 4.53 16.28 -16.96
CA GLY A 268 4.56 17.27 -15.88
C GLY A 268 5.65 18.32 -16.02
N GLU A 269 5.98 18.95 -14.90
CA GLU A 269 6.94 20.06 -14.82
C GLU A 269 8.41 19.64 -14.99
N TYR A 270 8.69 18.34 -15.15
CA TYR A 270 10.05 17.85 -15.38
C TYR A 270 10.17 17.00 -16.64
N ALA A 271 9.70 15.75 -16.63
CA ALA A 271 9.85 14.84 -17.77
C ALA A 271 9.23 15.38 -19.07
N GLY A 272 8.17 16.18 -18.96
CA GLY A 272 7.42 16.75 -20.08
C GLY A 272 8.00 18.04 -20.66
N LEU A 273 8.99 18.65 -19.99
CA LEU A 273 9.59 19.89 -20.49
C LEU A 273 10.32 19.63 -21.82
N PRO A 274 10.16 20.49 -22.84
CA PRO A 274 10.73 20.27 -24.17
C PRO A 274 12.24 20.02 -24.17
N GLN A 275 12.99 20.65 -23.26
CA GLN A 275 14.45 20.49 -23.14
C GLN A 275 14.90 19.10 -22.68
N TYR A 276 14.05 18.35 -21.96
CA TYR A 276 14.35 16.99 -21.50
C TYR A 276 13.63 15.95 -22.38
N TYR A 277 12.39 16.24 -22.77
CA TYR A 277 11.57 15.35 -23.58
C TYR A 277 12.10 15.23 -25.02
N LEU A 278 12.32 16.34 -25.74
CA LEU A 278 12.65 16.27 -27.18
C LEU A 278 13.96 15.52 -27.49
N PRO A 279 15.07 15.71 -26.76
CA PRO A 279 16.31 15.01 -27.07
C PRO A 279 16.21 13.48 -26.98
N GLN A 280 15.32 12.97 -26.13
CA GLN A 280 15.21 11.54 -25.83
C GLN A 280 13.97 10.89 -26.46
N CYS A 281 12.89 11.65 -26.63
CA CYS A 281 11.55 11.14 -26.95
C CYS A 281 10.94 11.74 -28.23
N ALA A 282 11.67 12.54 -29.01
CA ALA A 282 11.12 13.16 -30.23
C ALA A 282 10.63 12.15 -31.28
N SER A 283 11.04 10.88 -31.21
CA SER A 283 10.54 9.83 -32.11
C SER A 283 9.18 9.25 -31.71
N GLN A 284 8.65 9.57 -30.52
CA GLN A 284 7.42 8.96 -30.02
C GLN A 284 6.16 9.50 -30.71
N GLY A 285 6.21 10.72 -31.24
CA GLY A 285 5.07 11.30 -31.92
C GLY A 285 5.45 12.47 -32.82
N SER A 286 4.42 13.05 -33.45
CA SER A 286 4.61 14.10 -34.46
C SER A 286 4.43 15.51 -33.90
N THR A 287 3.96 15.63 -32.65
CA THR A 287 3.64 16.95 -32.07
C THR A 287 4.80 17.55 -31.27
N GLY A 288 5.71 16.71 -30.75
CA GLY A 288 6.78 17.14 -29.87
C GLY A 288 6.29 17.53 -28.47
N ILE A 289 5.04 17.19 -28.14
CA ILE A 289 4.38 17.48 -26.86
C ILE A 289 4.16 16.16 -26.15
N CYS A 290 4.80 15.99 -24.99
CA CYS A 290 4.77 14.75 -24.20
C CYS A 290 3.36 14.17 -24.00
N TYR A 291 2.40 15.02 -23.62
CA TYR A 291 1.00 14.62 -23.43
C TYR A 291 0.36 14.04 -24.70
N ASN A 292 0.47 14.76 -25.83
CA ASN A 292 -0.19 14.36 -27.07
C ASN A 292 0.46 13.13 -27.70
N ASP A 293 1.77 13.01 -27.56
CA ASP A 293 2.53 11.95 -28.21
C ASP A 293 2.47 10.63 -27.43
N ASN A 294 2.33 10.66 -26.10
CA ASN A 294 2.46 9.44 -25.27
C ASN A 294 1.27 9.15 -24.36
N VAL A 295 0.65 10.18 -23.78
CA VAL A 295 -0.42 9.98 -22.79
C VAL A 295 -1.74 9.64 -23.49
N VAL A 296 -2.08 10.40 -24.54
CA VAL A 296 -3.28 10.19 -25.35
C VAL A 296 -3.16 8.93 -26.20
N GLY A 297 -4.19 8.08 -26.19
CA GLY A 297 -4.26 6.86 -26.98
C GLY A 297 -4.00 5.58 -26.17
N ASN A 298 -3.57 4.52 -26.85
CA ASN A 298 -3.44 3.18 -26.27
C ASN A 298 -2.33 3.12 -25.22
N GLY A 299 -2.63 2.49 -24.07
CA GLY A 299 -1.70 2.28 -22.97
C GLY A 299 -0.62 1.23 -23.19
N GLU A 300 -0.63 0.43 -24.25
CA GLU A 300 0.35 -0.65 -24.48
C GLU A 300 1.82 -0.21 -24.39
N ASN A 301 2.10 1.08 -24.61
CA ASN A 301 3.44 1.65 -24.45
C ASN A 301 3.95 1.67 -22.99
N TYR A 302 3.06 1.52 -22.01
CA TYR A 302 3.37 1.53 -20.57
C TYR A 302 3.54 0.13 -19.96
N ASN A 303 3.65 -0.93 -20.78
CA ASN A 303 3.86 -2.31 -20.30
C ASN A 303 5.10 -2.49 -19.41
N GLU A 304 6.08 -1.59 -19.57
CA GLU A 304 7.36 -1.57 -18.85
C GLU A 304 7.43 -0.37 -17.89
N ALA A 305 6.34 0.33 -17.61
CA ALA A 305 6.30 1.47 -16.69
C ALA A 305 5.80 1.04 -15.31
N TYR A 306 6.64 0.34 -14.56
CA TYR A 306 6.31 -0.16 -13.23
C TYR A 306 7.53 -0.22 -12.30
N PHE A 307 7.28 -0.09 -11.00
CA PHE A 307 8.19 -0.54 -9.97
C PHE A 307 7.90 -1.98 -9.62
N GLU A 308 8.96 -2.79 -9.49
CA GLU A 308 8.91 -4.06 -8.78
C GLU A 308 9.83 -4.00 -7.57
N LEU A 309 9.27 -4.26 -6.38
CA LEU A 309 9.96 -4.14 -5.10
C LEU A 309 9.87 -5.46 -4.34
N GLN A 310 11.01 -6.00 -3.91
CA GLN A 310 11.04 -7.13 -3.00
C GLN A 310 10.64 -6.71 -1.59
N TYR A 311 11.21 -5.60 -1.12
CA TYR A 311 10.82 -4.97 0.13
C TYR A 311 11.25 -3.51 0.19
N VAL A 312 10.58 -2.76 1.06
CA VAL A 312 11.04 -1.48 1.59
C VAL A 312 11.09 -1.63 3.11
N ARG A 313 12.23 -1.31 3.73
CA ARG A 313 12.41 -1.40 5.18
C ARG A 313 12.86 -0.07 5.73
N ALA A 314 12.23 0.34 6.83
CA ALA A 314 12.62 1.50 7.60
C ALA A 314 13.22 1.05 8.93
N TYR A 315 14.31 1.70 9.32
CA TYR A 315 15.06 1.44 10.54
C TYR A 315 15.29 2.74 11.30
N THR A 316 15.64 2.63 12.58
CA THR A 316 16.01 3.77 13.43
C THR A 316 17.20 3.43 14.33
N THR A 317 17.95 4.45 14.76
CA THR A 317 19.02 4.31 15.76
C THR A 317 18.48 4.17 17.20
N ALA A 318 17.20 4.45 17.44
CA ALA A 318 16.56 4.27 18.75
C ALA A 318 16.04 2.83 18.90
N ALA A 319 16.61 2.03 19.81
CA ALA A 319 16.09 0.69 20.09
C ALA A 319 14.58 0.73 20.41
N PRO A 320 13.76 -0.23 19.94
CA PRO A 320 12.34 -0.29 20.31
C PRO A 320 12.21 -0.33 21.83
N GLN A 321 11.70 0.74 22.43
CA GLN A 321 11.35 0.71 23.85
C GLN A 321 10.17 -0.25 23.99
N ALA A 322 10.39 -1.37 24.70
CA ALA A 322 9.30 -2.20 25.17
C ALA A 322 8.32 -1.32 25.96
N THR A 323 7.08 -1.20 25.48
CA THR A 323 6.03 -0.42 26.15
C THR A 323 5.71 -1.06 27.49
N GLY A 324 6.37 -0.59 28.54
CA GLY A 324 6.02 -0.88 29.92
C GLY A 324 4.66 -0.26 30.24
N VAL A 325 3.73 -1.10 30.67
CA VAL A 325 2.41 -0.71 31.18
C VAL A 325 2.57 0.41 32.21
N ALA A 326 1.93 1.54 31.96
CA ALA A 326 1.89 2.67 32.88
C ALA A 326 1.26 2.23 34.22
N ALA A 327 2.06 2.17 35.28
CA ALA A 327 1.54 2.13 36.64
C ALA A 327 1.26 3.56 37.10
N LEU A 328 -0.02 3.81 37.41
CA LEU A 328 -0.55 5.04 38.01
C LEU A 328 0.25 5.43 39.27
N GLY A 329 0.57 6.72 39.36
CA GLY A 329 1.38 7.28 40.43
C GLY A 329 0.71 7.32 41.80
N ASN A 330 1.54 7.57 42.82
CA ASN A 330 1.17 8.43 43.93
C ASN A 330 2.40 9.06 44.60
N ALA A 331 2.17 10.26 45.12
CA ALA A 331 3.09 11.31 45.53
C ALA A 331 3.82 11.03 46.90
N PRO A 332 4.68 11.95 47.40
CA PRO A 332 5.89 11.65 48.17
C PRO A 332 5.70 11.62 49.70
N SER A 333 6.61 10.95 50.41
CA SER A 333 6.89 11.27 51.82
C SER A 333 8.30 10.85 52.26
N SER A 334 8.88 11.74 53.06
CA SER A 334 10.14 11.75 53.79
C SER A 334 10.49 10.52 54.63
N GLY A 335 11.79 10.18 54.64
CA GLY A 335 12.62 9.86 55.81
C GLY A 335 12.30 8.62 56.67
N VAL A 336 13.30 7.74 56.84
CA VAL A 336 13.91 7.34 58.13
C VAL A 336 14.78 6.09 57.92
N ASN A 337 16.03 6.18 58.42
CA ASN A 337 16.96 5.07 58.61
C ASN A 337 16.38 3.97 59.52
N LYS A 338 16.59 2.69 59.17
CA LYS A 338 17.06 1.67 60.12
C LYS A 338 17.50 0.38 59.42
N SER A 339 18.72 -0.01 59.75
CA SER A 339 19.32 -1.33 59.60
C SER A 339 18.56 -2.38 60.41
N ILE A 340 18.58 -3.65 59.96
CA ILE A 340 18.80 -4.87 60.76
C ILE A 340 18.92 -6.09 59.82
N GLN A 341 19.83 -6.98 60.21
CA GLN A 341 20.28 -8.20 59.53
C GLN A 341 19.33 -9.40 59.69
N VAL A 342 19.59 -10.49 58.92
CA VAL A 342 19.87 -11.90 59.35
C VAL A 342 19.67 -12.80 58.09
N ARG A 343 20.70 -13.37 57.42
CA ARG A 343 21.56 -14.57 57.66
C ARG A 343 21.04 -15.88 56.98
N TRP A 344 21.64 -16.20 55.80
CA TRP A 344 22.27 -17.46 55.29
C TRP A 344 21.84 -18.85 55.85
N PRO A 345 21.91 -19.97 55.08
CA PRO A 345 23.16 -20.40 54.42
C PRO A 345 23.13 -21.29 53.13
N LEU A 346 24.25 -21.19 52.40
CA LEU A 346 25.15 -22.21 51.79
C LEU A 346 24.60 -23.55 51.28
N LEU A 347 25.03 -23.93 50.06
CA LEU A 347 25.89 -25.11 49.89
C LEU A 347 26.72 -25.05 48.59
N PHE A 348 28.03 -25.24 48.78
CA PHE A 348 29.11 -25.44 47.81
C PHE A 348 29.02 -26.80 47.12
N ALA A 349 29.54 -26.93 45.89
CA ALA A 349 30.62 -27.88 45.55
C ALA A 349 31.13 -27.67 44.12
N VAL A 350 32.39 -28.06 43.94
CA VAL A 350 33.38 -27.64 42.93
C VAL A 350 34.02 -28.91 42.32
N LEU A 351 34.69 -28.75 41.18
CA LEU A 351 35.63 -29.63 40.44
C LEU A 351 35.00 -30.47 39.31
N ALA A 352 35.35 -30.30 38.02
CA ALA A 352 36.64 -30.32 37.30
C ALA A 352 37.09 -31.74 36.86
N GLY A 353 37.36 -31.88 35.56
CA GLY A 353 38.54 -32.60 35.09
C GLY A 353 38.37 -33.84 34.18
N VAL A 354 38.78 -33.64 32.92
CA VAL A 354 39.69 -34.50 32.11
C VAL A 354 39.15 -35.76 31.40
N ALA A 355 39.60 -35.85 30.14
CA ALA A 355 39.41 -36.85 29.08
C ALA A 355 40.05 -38.23 29.31
N LEU A 356 39.59 -39.27 28.59
CA LEU A 356 40.38 -40.08 27.64
C LEU A 356 39.60 -41.27 27.02
N THR A 357 39.73 -41.41 25.69
CA THR A 357 39.94 -42.64 24.87
C THR A 357 39.01 -43.88 24.88
N ALA A 358 38.48 -44.13 23.67
CA ALA A 358 38.68 -45.28 22.76
C ALA A 358 38.09 -46.68 23.02
N SER A 359 37.52 -47.23 21.92
CA SER A 359 37.50 -48.64 21.42
C SER A 359 36.07 -49.04 20.97
N ARG A 360 35.77 -49.80 19.90
CA ARG A 360 36.49 -50.41 18.76
C ARG A 360 35.45 -51.14 17.86
N ASN A 361 35.89 -51.54 16.66
CA ASN A 361 35.38 -52.58 15.72
C ASN A 361 34.28 -52.14 14.73
N LEU A 362 34.47 -52.00 13.42
CA LEU A 362 35.21 -52.68 12.34
C LEU A 362 34.46 -53.87 11.68
N CYS A 363 34.53 -53.87 10.34
CA CYS A 363 34.28 -54.92 9.32
C CYS A 363 32.96 -54.79 8.52
N LEU A 364 32.90 -55.01 7.20
CA LEU A 364 33.83 -54.99 6.05
C LEU A 364 32.92 -55.17 4.80
N ARG A 365 33.30 -54.55 3.67
CA ARG A 365 32.77 -54.72 2.29
C ARG A 365 33.10 -56.14 1.72
N PRO A 366 32.64 -56.63 0.52
CA PRO A 366 32.60 -55.91 -0.78
C PRO A 366 31.59 -56.35 -1.89
N SER A 367 31.78 -55.72 -3.07
CA SER A 367 31.22 -55.81 -4.45
C SER A 367 30.92 -57.21 -5.03
N VAL A 368 30.11 -57.43 -6.09
CA VAL A 368 30.21 -57.06 -7.53
C VAL A 368 28.93 -57.56 -8.25
N CYS A 369 28.40 -56.88 -9.29
CA CYS A 369 27.90 -57.54 -10.52
C CYS A 369 27.56 -56.55 -11.65
N ALA A 370 28.20 -56.76 -12.79
CA ALA A 370 27.89 -56.17 -14.09
C ALA A 370 27.12 -57.18 -14.96
N ARG A 371 26.28 -56.71 -15.88
CA ARG A 371 25.85 -57.48 -17.07
C ARG A 371 25.50 -56.54 -18.22
N SER A 372 26.03 -56.89 -19.39
CA SER A 372 25.80 -56.33 -20.73
C SER A 372 25.13 -57.39 -21.61
N LEU A 373 24.39 -56.97 -22.66
CA LEU A 373 24.13 -57.64 -23.96
C LEU A 373 23.16 -56.71 -24.76
N GLU A 374 23.55 -56.05 -25.87
CA GLU A 374 23.65 -56.52 -27.29
C GLU A 374 22.27 -56.75 -27.96
N LEU A 375 21.94 -56.44 -29.23
CA LEU A 375 22.60 -55.86 -30.43
C LEU A 375 21.53 -55.56 -31.54
N SER A 376 21.93 -54.84 -32.61
CA SER A 376 21.53 -54.99 -34.05
C SER A 376 20.24 -54.29 -34.58
N LEU A 377 20.17 -53.61 -35.76
CA LEU A 377 21.10 -53.27 -36.87
C LEU A 377 20.48 -52.22 -37.85
N SER A 378 21.35 -51.51 -38.61
CA SER A 378 21.20 -51.01 -40.01
C SER A 378 20.43 -49.68 -40.28
N SER A 379 20.84 -48.71 -41.13
CA SER A 379 22.08 -48.39 -41.88
C SER A 379 21.98 -47.00 -42.60
N ARG A 380 23.15 -46.43 -42.96
CA ARG A 380 23.49 -45.43 -44.03
C ARG A 380 23.51 -43.90 -43.74
N CYS A 381 24.75 -43.42 -43.52
CA CYS A 381 25.54 -42.43 -44.30
C CYS A 381 25.00 -41.00 -44.59
N ALA A 382 25.59 -39.95 -43.99
CA ALA A 382 26.47 -38.95 -44.66
C ALA A 382 26.67 -37.62 -43.86
N ARG A 383 27.92 -37.10 -43.90
CA ARG A 383 28.45 -35.74 -43.60
C ARG A 383 28.60 -35.27 -42.13
N LEU A 384 29.86 -35.15 -41.71
CA LEU A 384 30.38 -34.12 -40.79
C LEU A 384 31.02 -33.01 -41.65
N PRO A 385 31.08 -31.71 -41.26
CA PRO A 385 31.57 -31.27 -39.93
C PRO A 385 30.94 -29.98 -39.32
N ARG A 386 31.03 -29.84 -38.00
CA ARG A 386 31.62 -28.70 -37.25
C ARG A 386 31.20 -28.76 -35.78
N GLU A 387 32.19 -28.67 -34.91
CA GLU A 387 32.05 -28.64 -33.46
C GLU A 387 31.10 -27.51 -33.02
N ALA A 388 30.08 -27.88 -32.24
CA ALA A 388 29.15 -26.96 -31.62
C ALA A 388 29.83 -26.25 -30.44
N ARG A 389 30.10 -24.95 -30.60
CA ARG A 389 30.26 -24.04 -29.47
C ARG A 389 28.93 -23.98 -28.72
N ARG A 390 28.92 -24.38 -27.44
CA ARG A 390 27.84 -24.09 -26.49
C ARG A 390 27.71 -22.57 -26.35
N GLY A 391 26.73 -21.98 -27.03
CA GLY A 391 26.21 -20.65 -26.71
C GLY A 391 25.32 -20.75 -25.48
N TYR A 392 25.60 -19.94 -24.46
CA TYR A 392 24.66 -19.67 -23.37
C TYR A 392 23.48 -18.90 -23.97
N ALA A 393 22.28 -19.48 -23.88
CA ALA A 393 21.04 -18.86 -24.30
C ALA A 393 20.73 -17.64 -23.43
N SER A 394 20.46 -16.49 -24.05
CA SER A 394 19.87 -15.34 -23.39
C SER A 394 18.52 -15.76 -22.81
N LYS A 395 18.35 -15.67 -21.49
CA LYS A 395 17.03 -15.83 -20.88
C LYS A 395 16.16 -14.65 -21.28
N HIS A 396 15.06 -14.98 -21.94
CA HIS A 396 13.98 -14.10 -22.34
C HIS A 396 13.44 -13.26 -21.17
N ILE A 397 13.38 -11.95 -21.40
CA ILE A 397 12.43 -11.02 -20.75
C ILE A 397 11.04 -11.52 -21.13
N LYS A 398 10.17 -11.73 -20.14
CA LYS A 398 8.77 -12.10 -20.38
C LYS A 398 7.90 -10.84 -20.30
N SER A 399 7.00 -10.69 -21.27
CA SER A 399 5.96 -9.66 -21.27
C SER A 399 5.01 -9.84 -20.08
N THR A 400 4.54 -8.73 -19.51
CA THR A 400 3.58 -8.69 -18.40
C THR A 400 2.22 -9.33 -18.74
N ALA A 401 1.93 -9.58 -20.02
CA ALA A 401 0.75 -10.34 -20.45
C ALA A 401 0.74 -11.82 -20.01
N ASP A 402 1.90 -12.39 -19.65
CA ASP A 402 2.04 -13.81 -19.24
C ASP A 402 2.13 -13.99 -17.71
N LEU A 403 2.07 -12.90 -16.94
CA LEU A 403 2.14 -12.95 -15.49
C LEU A 403 0.73 -13.19 -14.90
N VAL A 404 0.42 -14.45 -14.63
CA VAL A 404 -0.77 -14.82 -13.85
C VAL A 404 -0.38 -14.97 -12.37
N PRO A 405 -1.01 -14.24 -11.43
CA PRO A 405 -0.74 -14.33 -9.99
C PRO A 405 -0.94 -15.75 -9.43
N GLY A 406 -0.18 -16.10 -8.37
CA GLY A 406 -0.38 -17.34 -7.61
C GLY A 406 -1.75 -17.46 -6.93
N SER A 407 -2.44 -16.33 -6.71
CA SER A 407 -3.85 -16.26 -6.27
C SER A 407 -4.85 -16.59 -7.38
N LYS A 408 -4.39 -16.73 -8.63
CA LYS A 408 -5.16 -17.16 -9.80
C LYS A 408 -4.55 -18.43 -10.42
N GLN A 409 -4.01 -19.37 -9.64
CA GLN A 409 -3.99 -20.73 -10.16
C GLN A 409 -5.45 -21.15 -10.36
N PRO A 410 -5.88 -21.44 -11.60
CA PRO A 410 -7.23 -21.89 -11.81
C PRO A 410 -7.42 -23.15 -10.96
N ILE A 411 -8.57 -23.20 -10.30
CA ILE A 411 -9.25 -24.46 -10.09
C ILE A 411 -9.03 -25.29 -11.36
N THR A 412 -8.35 -26.43 -11.22
CA THR A 412 -7.80 -27.17 -12.37
C THR A 412 -8.89 -27.74 -13.30
N ASP A 413 -10.15 -27.61 -12.88
CA ASP A 413 -11.36 -28.06 -13.55
C ASP A 413 -12.28 -26.87 -13.90
N GLU A 414 -12.56 -26.70 -15.19
CA GLU A 414 -13.47 -25.66 -15.73
C GLU A 414 -14.86 -25.72 -15.07
N ALA A 415 -15.32 -26.91 -14.70
CA ALA A 415 -16.59 -27.09 -14.00
C ALA A 415 -16.60 -26.42 -12.61
N ALA A 416 -15.45 -26.44 -11.94
CA ALA A 416 -15.33 -25.92 -10.59
C ALA A 416 -15.02 -24.41 -10.57
N ARG A 417 -14.42 -23.86 -11.64
CA ARG A 417 -14.40 -22.41 -11.90
C ARG A 417 -15.81 -21.84 -12.11
N ALA A 418 -16.65 -22.52 -12.89
CA ALA A 418 -18.04 -22.09 -13.10
C ALA A 418 -18.86 -22.13 -11.80
N GLU A 419 -18.67 -23.15 -10.96
CA GLU A 419 -19.34 -23.19 -9.65
C GLU A 419 -18.79 -22.15 -8.66
N TYR A 420 -17.50 -21.83 -8.72
CA TYR A 420 -16.91 -20.75 -7.92
C TYR A 420 -17.52 -19.39 -8.26
N ALA A 421 -17.62 -19.06 -9.55
CA ALA A 421 -18.23 -17.81 -9.99
C ALA A 421 -19.72 -17.70 -9.58
N LYS A 422 -20.48 -18.79 -9.71
CA LYS A 422 -21.89 -18.83 -9.24
C LYS A 422 -22.01 -18.71 -7.72
N ALA A 423 -21.05 -19.25 -6.97
CA ALA A 423 -21.04 -19.15 -5.52
C ALA A 423 -20.75 -17.73 -5.07
N ASP A 424 -19.74 -17.09 -5.68
CA ASP A 424 -19.39 -15.69 -5.41
C ASP A 424 -20.55 -14.75 -5.73
N GLU A 425 -21.18 -14.87 -6.89
CA GLU A 425 -22.32 -14.03 -7.26
C GLU A 425 -23.48 -14.13 -6.24
N LYS A 426 -23.77 -15.34 -5.75
CA LYS A 426 -24.82 -15.56 -4.76
C LYS A 426 -24.46 -15.05 -3.37
N MET A 427 -23.20 -15.21 -2.96
CA MET A 427 -22.70 -14.69 -1.68
C MET A 427 -22.68 -13.16 -1.72
N ARG A 428 -22.16 -12.56 -2.79
CA ARG A 428 -22.17 -11.11 -3.04
C ARG A 428 -23.58 -10.55 -3.04
N ALA A 429 -24.53 -11.18 -3.72
CA ALA A 429 -25.93 -10.74 -3.70
C ALA A 429 -26.54 -10.73 -2.28
N ALA A 430 -26.17 -11.67 -1.42
CA ALA A 430 -26.60 -11.71 -0.03
C ALA A 430 -25.97 -10.56 0.80
N VAL A 431 -24.67 -10.30 0.59
CA VAL A 431 -23.95 -9.18 1.24
C VAL A 431 -24.49 -7.83 0.77
N ASP A 432 -24.74 -7.66 -0.53
CA ASP A 432 -25.28 -6.41 -1.11
C ASP A 432 -26.70 -6.13 -0.62
N TRP A 433 -27.53 -7.16 -0.48
CA TRP A 433 -28.85 -7.04 0.14
C TRP A 433 -28.73 -6.56 1.59
N TYR A 434 -27.83 -7.18 2.37
CA TYR A 434 -27.60 -6.79 3.76
C TYR A 434 -27.06 -5.35 3.89
N ARG A 435 -26.15 -4.95 3.00
CA ARG A 435 -25.62 -3.58 2.94
C ARG A 435 -26.73 -2.54 2.72
N LYS A 436 -27.68 -2.81 1.81
CA LYS A 436 -28.83 -1.93 1.56
C LYS A 436 -29.75 -1.81 2.77
N GLU A 437 -30.02 -2.92 3.44
CA GLU A 437 -30.81 -2.93 4.68
C GLU A 437 -30.12 -2.15 5.81
N CYS A 438 -28.81 -2.33 6.00
CA CYS A 438 -28.02 -1.58 6.99
C CYS A 438 -28.00 -0.08 6.72
N ALA A 439 -27.90 0.35 5.45
CA ALA A 439 -28.00 1.77 5.09
C ALA A 439 -29.39 2.36 5.44
N GLY A 440 -30.45 1.57 5.28
CA GLY A 440 -31.79 1.93 5.75
C GLY A 440 -31.89 2.06 7.27
N VAL A 441 -31.22 1.20 8.02
CA VAL A 441 -31.16 1.28 9.49
C VAL A 441 -30.34 2.48 9.96
N GLU A 442 -29.21 2.77 9.30
CA GLU A 442 -28.32 3.88 9.64
C GLU A 442 -28.97 5.25 9.41
N SER A 443 -29.68 5.44 8.30
CA SER A 443 -30.44 6.68 8.04
C SER A 443 -31.48 6.93 9.13
N ARG A 444 -32.20 5.89 9.57
CA ARG A 444 -33.15 5.97 10.70
C ARG A 444 -32.45 6.26 12.04
N ALA A 445 -31.28 5.66 12.30
CA ALA A 445 -30.56 5.80 13.56
C ALA A 445 -29.86 7.16 13.74
N THR A 446 -29.40 7.76 12.64
CA THR A 446 -28.75 9.09 12.62
C THR A 446 -29.76 10.24 12.65
N GLY A 447 -31.05 9.95 12.47
CA GLY A 447 -32.09 10.97 12.35
C GLY A 447 -31.98 11.80 11.06
N ARG A 448 -31.20 11.34 10.08
CA ARG A 448 -31.14 11.96 8.75
C ARG A 448 -32.38 11.53 7.97
N VAL A 449 -33.24 12.50 7.73
CA VAL A 449 -34.49 12.27 7.03
C VAL A 449 -34.24 12.23 5.52
N THR A 450 -34.55 11.09 4.89
CA THR A 450 -34.53 10.93 3.43
C THR A 450 -35.96 11.03 2.87
N PRO A 451 -36.15 11.64 1.67
CA PRO A 451 -37.46 11.70 1.01
C PRO A 451 -38.10 10.31 0.77
N ALA A 452 -37.30 9.25 0.72
CA ALA A 452 -37.73 7.86 0.52
C ALA A 452 -38.77 7.36 1.54
N VAL A 453 -38.88 8.01 2.70
CA VAL A 453 -39.94 7.73 3.69
C VAL A 453 -41.35 7.97 3.11
N LEU A 454 -41.48 8.84 2.11
CA LEU A 454 -42.74 9.22 1.47
C LEU A 454 -43.05 8.44 0.18
N ASP A 455 -42.21 7.48 -0.22
CA ASP A 455 -42.39 6.70 -1.46
C ASP A 455 -43.65 5.84 -1.47
N SER A 456 -44.18 5.50 -0.29
CA SER A 456 -45.41 4.74 -0.12
C SER A 456 -46.68 5.58 -0.31
N VAL A 457 -46.57 6.91 -0.36
CA VAL A 457 -47.72 7.82 -0.44
C VAL A 457 -48.26 7.85 -1.87
N ARG A 458 -49.59 7.75 -2.01
CA ARG A 458 -50.32 7.82 -3.29
C ARG A 458 -51.40 8.90 -3.19
N VAL A 459 -51.42 9.83 -4.14
CA VAL A 459 -52.33 10.99 -4.16
C VAL A 459 -53.40 10.81 -5.24
N LYS A 460 -54.67 11.05 -4.89
CA LYS A 460 -55.80 11.04 -5.84
C LYS A 460 -56.21 12.47 -6.17
N LEU A 461 -56.13 12.85 -7.45
CA LEU A 461 -56.48 14.19 -7.93
C LEU A 461 -57.98 14.30 -8.28
N PRO A 462 -58.59 15.49 -8.22
CA PRO A 462 -60.04 15.67 -8.44
C PRO A 462 -60.51 15.41 -9.88
N HIS A 463 -59.61 15.44 -10.87
CA HIS A 463 -59.94 15.29 -12.30
C HIS A 463 -59.46 13.97 -12.93
N GLY A 464 -59.15 12.94 -12.13
CA GLY A 464 -58.83 11.63 -12.67
C GLY A 464 -58.85 10.51 -11.63
N ASP A 465 -59.32 9.33 -12.04
CA ASP A 465 -59.36 8.11 -11.22
C ASP A 465 -57.98 7.46 -10.98
N ARG A 466 -56.89 8.10 -11.45
CA ARG A 466 -55.54 7.58 -11.31
C ARG A 466 -54.90 8.06 -10.01
N GLU A 467 -54.26 7.14 -9.30
CA GLU A 467 -53.36 7.46 -8.19
C GLU A 467 -52.00 7.90 -8.75
N PHE A 468 -51.53 9.05 -8.28
CA PHE A 468 -50.22 9.62 -8.62
C PHE A 468 -49.24 9.41 -7.48
N ARG A 469 -47.95 9.31 -7.80
CA ARG A 469 -46.88 9.34 -6.78
C ARG A 469 -46.76 10.76 -6.24
N LEU A 470 -46.34 10.89 -4.99
CA LEU A 470 -46.18 12.22 -4.37
C LEU A 470 -45.21 13.11 -5.16
N GLU A 471 -44.14 12.53 -5.71
CA GLU A 471 -43.13 13.21 -6.53
C GLU A 471 -43.69 13.84 -7.82
N GLU A 472 -44.80 13.32 -8.34
CA GLU A 472 -45.42 13.83 -9.58
C GLU A 472 -46.26 15.09 -9.33
N VAL A 473 -46.74 15.29 -8.10
CA VAL A 473 -47.65 16.38 -7.71
C VAL A 473 -46.99 17.42 -6.80
N ALA A 474 -45.86 17.08 -6.17
CA ALA A 474 -45.15 17.94 -5.26
C ALA A 474 -43.64 17.66 -5.24
N THR A 475 -42.85 18.69 -4.96
CA THR A 475 -41.42 18.56 -4.68
C THR A 475 -41.20 18.32 -3.19
N VAL A 476 -40.46 17.26 -2.84
CA VAL A 476 -40.09 16.93 -1.46
C VAL A 476 -38.66 17.39 -1.19
N GLY A 477 -38.50 18.32 -0.24
CA GLY A 477 -37.20 18.80 0.23
C GLY A 477 -36.95 18.47 1.70
N VAL A 478 -35.69 18.39 2.10
CA VAL A 478 -35.29 18.27 3.51
C VAL A 478 -34.88 19.65 4.01
N ARG A 479 -35.47 20.11 5.12
CA ARG A 479 -35.15 21.38 5.78
C ARG A 479 -34.69 21.11 7.21
N ASP A 480 -33.60 21.77 7.62
CA ASP A 480 -33.00 21.67 8.97
C ASP A 480 -32.66 20.22 9.42
N GLY A 481 -32.49 19.31 8.46
CA GLY A 481 -32.12 17.90 8.64
C GLY A 481 -33.15 17.00 9.33
N SER A 482 -34.25 17.57 9.82
CA SER A 482 -35.26 16.89 10.65
C SER A 482 -36.70 17.18 10.23
N THR A 483 -36.91 18.08 9.28
CA THR A 483 -38.24 18.42 8.75
C THR A 483 -38.27 18.18 7.25
N LEU A 484 -39.25 17.42 6.76
CA LEU A 484 -39.54 17.36 5.33
C LEU A 484 -40.46 18.53 4.95
N LEU A 485 -40.08 19.25 3.91
CA LEU A 485 -40.85 20.32 3.31
C LEU A 485 -41.40 19.85 1.97
N ILE A 486 -42.71 19.70 1.87
CA ILE A 486 -43.40 19.35 0.64
C ILE A 486 -43.93 20.64 0.02
N THR A 487 -43.48 20.95 -1.19
CA THR A 487 -43.93 22.12 -1.97
C THR A 487 -44.79 21.64 -3.11
N ILE A 488 -46.06 22.04 -3.12
CA ILE A 488 -47.07 21.57 -4.07
C ILE A 488 -47.07 22.49 -5.29
N PHE A 489 -47.20 21.92 -6.50
CA PHE A 489 -47.18 22.69 -7.74
C PHE A 489 -48.45 23.52 -7.94
N GLU A 490 -49.62 22.92 -7.72
CA GLU A 490 -50.92 23.55 -7.90
C GLU A 490 -51.67 23.66 -6.56
N GLU A 491 -52.21 24.84 -6.26
CA GLU A 491 -52.78 25.18 -4.94
C GLU A 491 -54.11 24.46 -4.65
N ASP A 492 -54.87 24.10 -5.68
CA ASP A 492 -56.12 23.34 -5.61
C ASP A 492 -55.92 21.86 -5.22
N THR A 493 -54.74 21.30 -5.48
CA THR A 493 -54.39 19.90 -5.13
C THR A 493 -54.01 19.70 -3.66
N MET A 494 -53.81 20.78 -2.90
CA MET A 494 -53.29 20.74 -1.53
C MET A 494 -54.13 19.90 -0.56
N LYS A 495 -55.47 19.99 -0.63
CA LYS A 495 -56.36 19.19 0.23
C LYS A 495 -56.25 17.69 -0.03
N HIS A 496 -55.93 17.31 -1.26
CA HIS A 496 -55.80 15.91 -1.67
C HIS A 496 -54.47 15.31 -1.22
N VAL A 497 -53.39 16.10 -1.31
CA VAL A 497 -52.06 15.73 -0.79
C VAL A 497 -52.10 15.57 0.73
N GLU A 498 -52.75 16.49 1.44
CA GLU A 498 -52.91 16.40 2.91
C GLU A 498 -53.64 15.10 3.31
N LYS A 499 -54.77 14.79 2.66
CA LYS A 499 -55.51 13.55 2.92
C LYS A 499 -54.68 12.30 2.65
N ALA A 500 -53.94 12.26 1.54
CA ALA A 500 -53.07 11.13 1.19
C ALA A 500 -51.95 10.89 2.22
N LEU A 501 -51.41 11.97 2.80
CA LEU A 501 -50.39 11.87 3.86
C LEU A 501 -50.97 11.28 5.15
N TYR A 502 -52.22 11.60 5.51
CA TYR A 502 -52.90 10.97 6.66
C TYR A 502 -53.30 9.51 6.38
N ASP A 503 -53.77 9.22 5.17
CA ASP A 503 -54.18 7.86 4.76
C ASP A 503 -53.00 6.88 4.72
N SER A 504 -51.77 7.37 4.47
CA SER A 504 -50.55 6.54 4.43
C SER A 504 -50.07 6.05 5.81
N LYS A 505 -50.66 6.54 6.91
CA LYS A 505 -50.39 6.11 8.30
C LYS A 505 -48.90 6.00 8.63
N LEU A 506 -48.12 7.01 8.26
CA LEU A 506 -46.69 7.05 8.60
C LEU A 506 -46.51 7.01 10.13
N PRO A 507 -45.61 6.17 10.65
CA PRO A 507 -45.46 5.97 12.09
C PRO A 507 -44.92 7.23 12.77
N ASN A 508 -45.63 7.72 13.78
CA ASN A 508 -45.23 8.83 14.68
C ASN A 508 -44.95 10.18 13.98
N ILE A 509 -45.64 10.46 12.88
CA ILE A 509 -45.44 11.67 12.07
C ILE A 509 -46.79 12.36 11.81
N ILE A 510 -46.87 13.67 12.06
CA ILE A 510 -48.08 14.47 11.82
C ILE A 510 -47.75 15.57 10.80
N PRO A 511 -48.38 15.57 9.60
CA PRO A 511 -48.24 16.67 8.65
C PRO A 511 -48.77 17.99 9.23
N GLN A 512 -48.03 19.08 9.05
CA GLN A 512 -48.40 20.43 9.50
C GLN A 512 -48.43 21.37 8.30
N LYS A 513 -49.58 21.97 8.03
CA LYS A 513 -49.69 22.99 6.97
C LYS A 513 -48.99 24.28 7.40
N HIS A 514 -48.15 24.84 6.52
CA HIS A 514 -47.43 26.09 6.80
C HIS A 514 -47.97 27.26 5.98
N ASP A 515 -48.01 27.12 4.65
CA ASP A 515 -48.54 28.15 3.73
C ASP A 515 -49.63 27.58 2.80
N SER A 516 -50.09 28.38 1.84
CA SER A 516 -51.06 27.93 0.82
C SER A 516 -50.52 26.82 -0.09
N ARG A 517 -49.18 26.69 -0.21
CA ARG A 517 -48.51 25.71 -1.10
C ARG A 517 -47.50 24.79 -0.41
N THR A 518 -47.33 24.88 0.91
CA THR A 518 -46.27 24.17 1.65
C THR A 518 -46.80 23.37 2.84
N ILE A 519 -46.37 22.11 2.95
CA ILE A 519 -46.65 21.21 4.08
C ILE A 519 -45.31 20.83 4.74
N LYS A 520 -45.21 20.99 6.06
CA LYS A 520 -44.06 20.61 6.88
C LYS A 520 -44.35 19.32 7.62
N ILE A 521 -43.39 18.40 7.60
CA ILE A 521 -43.49 17.12 8.31
C ILE A 521 -42.28 17.02 9.26
N PRO A 522 -42.46 17.30 10.56
CA PRO A 522 -41.38 17.13 11.54
C PRO A 522 -41.17 15.65 11.84
N ILE A 523 -39.95 15.15 11.67
CA ILE A 523 -39.59 13.78 12.06
C ILE A 523 -38.96 13.83 13.45
N PRO A 524 -39.54 13.14 14.45
CA PRO A 524 -38.96 13.08 15.78
C PRO A 524 -37.61 12.37 15.73
N LYS A 525 -36.61 12.93 16.43
CA LYS A 525 -35.29 12.30 16.54
C LYS A 525 -35.42 10.94 17.25
N PRO A 526 -34.71 9.89 16.80
CA PRO A 526 -34.78 8.58 17.44
C PRO A 526 -34.33 8.64 18.91
N THR A 527 -34.98 7.83 19.75
CA THR A 527 -34.62 7.63 21.17
C THR A 527 -33.49 6.61 21.29
N VAL A 528 -32.78 6.61 22.42
CA VAL A 528 -31.68 5.66 22.68
C VAL A 528 -32.19 4.21 22.65
N GLU A 529 -33.37 3.97 23.23
CA GLU A 529 -34.03 2.65 23.24
C GLU A 529 -34.37 2.17 21.81
N SER A 530 -34.88 3.06 20.96
CA SER A 530 -35.18 2.76 19.55
C SER A 530 -33.91 2.42 18.75
N ASN A 531 -32.83 3.17 18.97
CA ASN A 531 -31.53 2.91 18.36
C ASN A 531 -30.94 1.54 18.78
N THR A 532 -31.03 1.18 20.07
CA THR A 532 -30.57 -0.12 20.56
C THR A 532 -31.41 -1.27 20.01
N ALA A 533 -32.73 -1.09 19.87
CA ALA A 533 -33.60 -2.10 19.26
C ALA A 533 -33.27 -2.31 17.77
N MET A 534 -32.99 -1.24 17.02
CA MET A 534 -32.59 -1.29 15.61
C MET A 534 -31.26 -2.00 15.40
N VAL A 535 -30.23 -1.70 16.20
CA VAL A 535 -28.93 -2.39 16.15
C VAL A 535 -29.05 -3.87 16.51
N THR A 536 -29.91 -4.20 17.47
CA THR A 536 -30.19 -5.59 17.85
C THR A 536 -30.84 -6.36 16.71
N ALA A 537 -31.81 -5.76 16.03
CA ALA A 537 -32.47 -6.34 14.87
C ALA A 537 -31.50 -6.56 13.70
N ALA A 538 -30.67 -5.55 13.39
CA ALA A 538 -29.64 -5.66 12.35
C ALA A 538 -28.57 -6.72 12.67
N SER A 539 -28.22 -6.89 13.96
CA SER A 539 -27.30 -7.94 14.39
C SER A 539 -27.88 -9.34 14.23
N ARG A 540 -29.20 -9.53 14.46
CA ARG A 540 -29.88 -10.81 14.18
C ARG A 540 -29.88 -11.10 12.68
N GLN A 541 -30.18 -10.10 11.85
CA GLN A 541 -30.12 -10.23 10.39
C GLN A 541 -28.71 -10.57 9.90
N ALA A 542 -27.66 -10.04 10.55
CA ALA A 542 -26.28 -10.41 10.23
C ALA A 542 -26.02 -11.92 10.42
N GLU A 543 -26.51 -12.49 11.53
CA GLU A 543 -26.38 -13.93 11.78
C GLU A 543 -27.13 -14.76 10.74
N ASP A 544 -28.31 -14.33 10.32
CA ASP A 544 -29.07 -14.99 9.27
C ASP A 544 -28.30 -15.01 7.94
N ILE A 545 -27.65 -13.89 7.58
CA ILE A 545 -26.81 -13.78 6.37
C ILE A 545 -25.54 -14.63 6.49
N ARG A 546 -24.87 -14.67 7.66
CA ARG A 546 -23.72 -15.58 7.88
C ARG A 546 -24.12 -17.04 7.73
N VAL A 547 -25.29 -17.41 8.26
CA VAL A 547 -25.84 -18.76 8.08
C VAL A 547 -26.16 -19.03 6.60
N GLN A 548 -26.68 -18.05 5.87
CA GLN A 548 -26.94 -18.15 4.43
C GLN A 548 -25.65 -18.34 3.62
N ILE A 549 -24.59 -17.59 3.91
CA ILE A 549 -23.27 -17.71 3.28
C ILE A 549 -22.68 -19.11 3.53
N ARG A 550 -22.74 -19.61 4.78
CA ARG A 550 -22.29 -20.97 5.12
C ARG A 550 -23.11 -22.05 4.40
N LYS A 551 -24.42 -21.87 4.24
CA LYS A 551 -25.29 -22.78 3.46
C LYS A 551 -24.93 -22.76 1.97
N LEU A 552 -24.62 -21.59 1.41
CA LEU A 552 -24.18 -21.44 0.01
C LEU A 552 -22.83 -22.14 -0.21
N HIS A 553 -21.88 -21.97 0.72
CA HIS A 553 -20.61 -22.68 0.70
C HIS A 553 -20.79 -24.20 0.72
N GLN A 554 -21.58 -24.73 1.67
CA GLN A 554 -21.88 -26.17 1.74
C GLN A 554 -22.58 -26.70 0.48
N ALA A 555 -23.46 -25.91 -0.12
CA ALA A 555 -24.14 -26.28 -1.36
C ALA A 555 -23.16 -26.36 -2.55
N SER A 556 -22.21 -25.42 -2.64
CA SER A 556 -21.17 -25.42 -3.68
C SER A 556 -20.19 -26.59 -3.52
N LEU A 557 -19.78 -26.91 -2.28
CA LEU A 557 -18.94 -28.07 -2.00
C LEU A 557 -19.62 -29.40 -2.36
N LYS A 558 -20.93 -29.53 -2.10
CA LYS A 558 -21.70 -30.73 -2.46
C LYS A 558 -21.81 -30.91 -3.98
N ARG A 559 -21.84 -29.83 -4.75
CA ARG A 559 -21.92 -29.87 -6.22
C ARG A 559 -20.58 -30.21 -6.88
N GLY A 560 -19.47 -29.69 -6.32
CA GLY A 560 -18.13 -29.92 -6.87
C GLY A 560 -17.47 -31.23 -6.48
N ASN A 561 -17.99 -31.95 -5.48
CA ASN A 561 -17.47 -33.24 -4.99
C ASN A 561 -15.93 -33.28 -4.84
N TYR A 562 -15.37 -32.22 -4.25
CA TYR A 562 -13.93 -32.03 -4.15
C TYR A 562 -13.27 -33.02 -3.17
N LYS A 563 -12.04 -33.45 -3.48
CA LYS A 563 -11.25 -34.33 -2.59
C LYS A 563 -10.85 -33.58 -1.31
N LYS A 564 -10.70 -34.32 -0.20
CA LYS A 564 -10.12 -33.77 1.04
C LYS A 564 -8.70 -33.28 0.76
N HIS A 565 -8.40 -32.01 1.09
CA HIS A 565 -7.14 -31.30 0.79
C HIS A 565 -6.92 -30.86 -0.68
N SER A 566 -7.99 -30.54 -1.40
CA SER A 566 -7.92 -29.92 -2.72
C SER A 566 -7.72 -28.39 -2.62
N ILE A 567 -7.02 -27.81 -3.60
CA ILE A 567 -6.80 -26.35 -3.71
C ILE A 567 -8.15 -25.63 -3.84
N GLU A 568 -9.09 -26.27 -4.52
CA GLU A 568 -10.47 -25.82 -4.70
C GLU A 568 -11.18 -25.60 -3.36
N LEU A 569 -11.04 -26.54 -2.41
CA LEU A 569 -11.65 -26.44 -1.09
C LEU A 569 -11.09 -25.24 -0.30
N GLU A 570 -9.79 -25.00 -0.40
CA GLU A 570 -9.12 -23.87 0.24
C GLU A 570 -9.60 -22.53 -0.33
N GLU A 571 -9.75 -22.44 -1.66
CA GLU A 571 -10.27 -21.24 -2.32
C GLU A 571 -11.74 -20.96 -2.03
N PHE A 572 -12.59 -22.00 -1.98
CA PHE A 572 -13.98 -21.86 -1.54
C PHE A 572 -14.08 -21.44 -0.07
N GLN A 573 -13.14 -21.86 0.77
CA GLN A 573 -13.06 -21.45 2.18
C GLN A 573 -12.66 -19.98 2.29
N LYS A 574 -11.59 -19.55 1.60
CA LYS A 574 -11.16 -18.14 1.53
C LYS A 574 -12.27 -17.21 1.03
N LEU A 575 -13.01 -17.63 0.00
CA LEU A 575 -14.16 -16.87 -0.51
C LEU A 575 -15.23 -16.66 0.56
N THR A 576 -15.52 -17.71 1.33
CA THR A 576 -16.51 -17.67 2.41
C THR A 576 -16.05 -16.78 3.55
N ASP A 577 -14.78 -16.88 3.93
CA ASP A 577 -14.20 -16.07 5.01
C ASP A 577 -14.18 -14.58 4.65
N ARG A 578 -13.92 -14.24 3.38
CA ARG A 578 -14.02 -12.87 2.86
C ARG A 578 -15.42 -12.29 3.01
N HIS A 579 -16.45 -13.00 2.52
CA HIS A 579 -17.84 -12.53 2.60
C HIS A 579 -18.36 -12.47 4.04
N ILE A 580 -17.87 -13.33 4.95
CA ILE A 580 -18.18 -13.25 6.39
C ILE A 580 -17.54 -11.99 7.01
N ALA A 581 -16.28 -11.70 6.67
CA ALA A 581 -15.59 -10.50 7.15
C ALA A 581 -16.29 -9.22 6.68
N ASP A 582 -16.81 -9.19 5.45
CA ASP A 582 -17.60 -8.06 4.94
C ASP A 582 -18.88 -7.81 5.77
N VAL A 583 -19.59 -8.88 6.15
CA VAL A 583 -20.77 -8.77 7.03
C VAL A 583 -20.38 -8.27 8.42
N GLU A 584 -19.24 -8.70 8.97
CA GLU A 584 -18.73 -8.22 10.26
C GLU A 584 -18.37 -6.74 10.23
N LYS A 585 -17.73 -6.28 9.15
CA LYS A 585 -17.41 -4.87 8.93
C LYS A 585 -18.68 -4.02 8.89
N ILE A 586 -19.69 -4.44 8.12
CA ILE A 586 -20.98 -3.72 8.03
C ILE A 586 -21.67 -3.59 9.40
N VAL A 587 -21.66 -4.66 10.22
CA VAL A 587 -22.24 -4.62 11.58
C VAL A 587 -21.44 -3.70 12.51
N ALA A 588 -20.11 -3.73 12.41
CA ALA A 588 -19.23 -2.88 13.21
C ALA A 588 -19.46 -1.40 12.89
N ASP A 589 -19.57 -1.05 11.61
CA ASP A 589 -19.86 0.30 11.14
C ASP A 589 -21.23 0.78 11.63
N LEU A 590 -22.27 -0.06 11.52
CA LEU A 590 -23.60 0.27 12.02
C LEU A 590 -23.61 0.56 13.53
N LYS A 591 -22.90 -0.25 14.33
CA LYS A 591 -22.75 -0.03 15.78
C LYS A 591 -22.01 1.27 16.08
N LYS A 592 -20.96 1.58 15.32
CA LYS A 592 -20.15 2.79 15.47
C LYS A 592 -20.97 4.04 15.15
N THR A 593 -21.72 4.07 14.05
CA THR A 593 -22.57 5.21 13.67
C THR A 593 -23.67 5.44 14.71
N THR A 594 -24.29 4.36 15.18
CA THR A 594 -25.38 4.46 16.18
C THR A 594 -24.89 4.97 17.54
N ASN A 595 -23.73 4.49 18.00
CA ASN A 595 -23.13 4.93 19.27
C ASN A 595 -22.57 6.37 19.23
N THR A 596 -22.11 6.82 18.06
CA THR A 596 -21.64 8.20 17.90
C THR A 596 -22.80 9.18 17.90
N SER A 597 -23.94 8.77 17.32
CA SER A 597 -25.17 9.56 17.31
C SER A 597 -25.80 9.69 18.70
N SER A 598 -25.60 8.72 19.60
CA SER A 598 -26.08 8.80 20.99
C SER A 598 -25.18 9.65 21.91
N LYS A 599 -23.87 9.74 21.64
CA LYS A 599 -22.90 10.56 22.41
C LYS A 599 -22.90 12.06 22.07
N LYS A 600 -23.45 12.46 20.92
CA LYS A 600 -23.57 13.88 20.50
C LYS A 600 -24.77 14.61 21.13
N LYS A 601 -25.42 14.04 22.15
CA LYS A 601 -26.54 14.65 22.89
C LYS A 601 -26.11 15.08 24.28
#